data_AF-A0A953GPH9-F1
#
_entry.id   AF-A0A953GPH9-F1
#
_cell.length_a   1.000
_cell.length_b   1.000
_cell.length_c   1.000
_cell.angle_alpha   90.00
_cell.angle_beta   90.00
_cell.angle_gamma   90.00
#
_symmetry.space_group_name_H-M   'P 1'
#
loop_
_entity.id
_entity.type
_entity.pdbx_description
1 polymer ?
#
loop_
_entity_poly.entity_id
_entity_poly.type
_entity_poly.pdbx_seq_one_letter_code
_entity_poly.pdbx_strand_id
1 'polypeptide(L)'
;MDAGAPLPRGLTAVLAGLALVLNVAAWSRPALASSGQITHKAGLVVSYGDGRVVRACVRFNEDSLSGFELLRRAGLPVSAQVGGLGAAVCAIGGTGCQYPATSCFCQCENPAQGCAYWAYGQWTGTAWQYAGVGALARKVTDGQIDGWAWDVGSATPTALRLPAVSLDALCADAPAATATSAVAAPTRPTFAPSTTPEPSPSRAPNTVAAPPTFTATVPPSPTETALPAATPTGTSVPAPTAAVAATATAATPSSPPASLIAFGTVLVALLGIVAASRLRRSGD
;
A
#
# COMPACT_ATOMS: atom_id res chain seq x y z
N MET A 1 -62.97 19.72 -27.42
CA MET A 1 -62.83 18.63 -26.45
C MET A 1 -62.06 19.16 -25.25
N ASP A 2 -62.72 19.08 -24.10
CA ASP A 2 -62.23 19.03 -22.71
C ASP A 2 -61.28 20.12 -22.19
N ALA A 3 -61.90 21.20 -21.71
CA ALA A 3 -61.32 22.09 -20.71
C ALA A 3 -61.30 21.36 -19.35
N GLY A 4 -60.10 21.14 -18.82
CA GLY A 4 -59.87 20.45 -17.55
C GLY A 4 -60.60 21.12 -16.39
N ALA A 5 -61.41 20.32 -15.68
CA ALA A 5 -62.13 20.75 -14.49
C ALA A 5 -61.12 21.24 -13.42
N PRO A 6 -61.37 22.40 -12.76
CA PRO A 6 -60.49 22.92 -11.73
C PRO A 6 -60.50 21.99 -10.51
N LEU A 7 -59.32 21.51 -10.11
CA LEU A 7 -59.12 20.68 -8.94
C LEU A 7 -59.57 21.43 -7.67
N PRO A 8 -60.20 20.74 -6.69
CA PRO A 8 -60.69 21.38 -5.47
C PRO A 8 -59.51 21.94 -4.67
N ARG A 9 -59.68 23.17 -4.16
CA ARG A 9 -58.65 23.94 -3.43
C ARG A 9 -57.98 23.17 -2.26
N GLY A 10 -58.65 22.16 -1.71
CA GLY A 10 -58.07 21.26 -0.70
C GLY A 10 -56.99 20.32 -1.23
N LEU A 11 -57.12 19.84 -2.48
CA LEU A 11 -56.18 18.91 -3.09
C LEU A 11 -54.86 19.59 -3.46
N THR A 12 -54.92 20.85 -3.90
CA THR A 12 -53.72 21.68 -4.19
C THR A 12 -52.89 21.95 -2.93
N ALA A 13 -53.52 22.15 -1.77
CA ALA A 13 -52.81 22.37 -0.51
C ALA A 13 -52.12 21.10 0.00
N VAL A 14 -52.78 19.95 -0.14
CA VAL A 14 -52.21 18.63 0.23
C VAL A 14 -51.02 18.26 -0.66
N LEU A 15 -51.14 18.50 -1.98
CA LEU A 15 -50.05 18.24 -2.93
C LEU A 15 -48.84 19.17 -2.71
N ALA A 16 -49.08 20.45 -2.39
CA ALA A 16 -48.02 21.41 -2.06
C ALA A 16 -47.30 21.04 -0.75
N GLY A 17 -48.05 20.58 0.27
CA GLY A 17 -47.47 20.10 1.52
C GLY A 17 -46.61 18.84 1.33
N LEU A 18 -47.09 17.88 0.53
CA LEU A 18 -46.35 16.65 0.24
C LEU A 18 -45.05 16.93 -0.55
N ALA A 19 -45.10 17.85 -1.52
CA ALA A 19 -43.92 18.26 -2.28
C ALA A 19 -42.88 18.97 -1.41
N LEU A 20 -43.31 19.76 -0.42
CA LEU A 20 -42.40 20.41 0.54
C LEU A 20 -41.73 19.39 1.47
N VAL A 21 -42.48 18.42 2.00
CA VAL A 21 -41.94 17.36 2.88
C VAL A 21 -40.93 16.47 2.13
N LEU A 22 -41.20 16.14 0.87
CA LEU A 22 -40.28 15.36 0.03
C LEU A 22 -39.00 16.14 -0.31
N ASN A 23 -39.07 17.47 -0.49
CA ASN A 23 -37.89 18.31 -0.72
C ASN A 23 -37.01 18.43 0.52
N VAL A 24 -37.59 18.55 1.72
CA VAL A 24 -36.81 18.60 2.97
C VAL A 24 -36.10 17.27 3.24
N ALA A 25 -36.77 16.14 2.98
CA ALA A 25 -36.16 14.81 3.14
C ALA A 25 -35.02 14.52 2.15
N ALA A 26 -35.00 15.20 1.00
CA ALA A 26 -33.95 15.05 -0.01
C ALA A 26 -32.63 15.76 0.39
N TRP A 27 -32.71 16.78 1.25
CA TRP A 27 -31.54 17.55 1.69
C TRP A 27 -30.87 16.92 2.92
N SER A 28 -31.62 16.12 3.67
CA SER A 28 -31.13 15.40 4.85
C SER A 28 -30.58 14.01 4.51
N ARG A 29 -30.20 13.73 3.25
CA ARG A 29 -29.55 12.45 2.91
C ARG A 29 -28.26 12.34 3.71
N PRO A 30 -28.18 11.46 4.74
CA PRO A 30 -26.90 11.20 5.35
C PRO A 30 -26.02 10.62 4.24
N ALA A 31 -24.86 11.22 4.00
CA ALA A 31 -23.84 10.54 3.25
C ALA A 31 -23.58 9.23 4.00
N LEU A 32 -24.01 8.11 3.43
CA LEU A 32 -23.50 6.81 3.81
C LEU A 32 -22.02 6.83 3.44
N ALA A 33 -21.21 7.42 4.32
CA ALA A 33 -19.80 7.15 4.35
C ALA A 33 -19.72 5.63 4.54
N SER A 34 -19.35 4.93 3.46
CA SER A 34 -18.95 3.54 3.56
C SER A 34 -17.64 3.53 4.35
N SER A 35 -17.75 3.63 5.67
CA SER A 35 -16.66 3.27 6.57
C SER A 35 -16.68 1.75 6.67
N GLY A 36 -16.34 1.06 5.57
CA GLY A 36 -15.71 -0.24 5.71
C GLY A 36 -14.52 0.01 6.61
N GLN A 37 -14.57 -0.50 7.85
CA GLN A 37 -13.57 -0.20 8.85
C GLN A 37 -12.23 -0.75 8.36
N ILE A 38 -11.45 0.10 7.70
CA ILE A 38 -10.04 -0.13 7.49
C ILE A 38 -9.42 -0.01 8.87
N THR A 39 -9.06 -1.15 9.43
CA THR A 39 -8.58 -1.23 10.82
C THR A 39 -7.10 -0.89 10.90
N HIS A 40 -6.33 -1.12 9.83
CA HIS A 40 -4.88 -1.01 9.87
C HIS A 40 -4.32 -0.10 8.76
N LYS A 41 -3.26 0.63 9.11
CA LYS A 41 -2.47 1.46 8.21
C LYS A 41 -0.99 1.38 8.55
N ALA A 42 -0.16 1.42 7.51
CA ALA A 42 1.29 1.46 7.65
C ALA A 42 1.87 2.51 6.69
N GLY A 43 2.98 3.11 7.10
CA GLY A 43 3.71 4.08 6.31
C GLY A 43 4.77 3.41 5.43
N LEU A 44 5.02 4.01 4.27
CA LEU A 44 6.09 3.63 3.36
C LEU A 44 6.88 4.88 2.97
N VAL A 45 8.21 4.77 2.98
CA VAL A 45 9.12 5.79 2.43
C VAL A 45 10.11 5.14 1.47
N VAL A 46 10.21 5.63 0.24
CA VAL A 46 11.20 5.17 -0.74
C VAL A 46 12.03 6.35 -1.22
N SER A 47 13.34 6.31 -1.01
CA SER A 47 14.29 7.30 -1.52
C SER A 47 15.11 6.71 -2.65
N TYR A 48 15.09 7.37 -3.81
CA TYR A 48 15.78 6.91 -5.02
C TYR A 48 17.25 7.33 -5.10
N GLY A 49 17.77 8.06 -4.09
CA GLY A 49 19.15 8.56 -4.06
C GLY A 49 19.39 9.81 -4.92
N ASP A 50 18.54 10.06 -5.91
CA ASP A 50 18.57 11.25 -6.79
C ASP A 50 17.71 12.43 -6.29
N GLY A 51 17.31 12.38 -5.02
CA GLY A 51 16.42 13.36 -4.40
C GLY A 51 14.93 13.06 -4.57
N ARG A 52 14.53 12.13 -5.44
CA ARG A 52 13.13 11.68 -5.50
C ARG A 52 12.81 10.83 -4.27
N VAL A 53 11.73 11.18 -3.59
CA VAL A 53 11.21 10.43 -2.44
C VAL A 53 9.72 10.16 -2.64
N VAL A 54 9.33 8.89 -2.58
CA VAL A 54 7.93 8.48 -2.49
C VAL A 54 7.57 8.28 -1.03
N ARG A 55 6.39 8.79 -0.67
CA ARG A 55 5.76 8.63 0.64
C ARG A 55 4.36 8.09 0.42
N ALA A 56 3.98 7.06 1.15
CA ALA A 56 2.65 6.49 1.04
C ALA A 56 2.12 6.03 2.40
N CYS A 57 0.80 6.08 2.54
CA CYS A 57 0.06 5.44 3.62
C CYS A 57 -0.77 4.30 3.04
N VAL A 58 -0.34 3.08 3.34
CA VAL A 58 -0.99 1.86 2.87
C VAL A 58 -2.00 1.40 3.91
N ARG A 59 -3.23 1.19 3.46
CA ARG A 59 -4.35 0.73 4.28
C ARG A 59 -4.64 -0.74 4.02
N PHE A 60 -4.92 -1.50 5.07
CA PHE A 60 -5.15 -2.94 4.99
C PHE A 60 -6.06 -3.45 6.12
N ASN A 61 -6.63 -4.64 5.93
CA ASN A 61 -7.62 -5.22 6.85
C ASN A 61 -7.07 -6.47 7.56
N GLU A 62 -5.99 -7.06 7.05
CA GLU A 62 -5.31 -8.20 7.62
C GLU A 62 -4.46 -7.79 8.85
N ASP A 63 -4.13 -8.71 9.74
CA ASP A 63 -3.33 -8.39 10.95
C ASP A 63 -1.93 -7.83 10.62
N SER A 64 -1.38 -8.23 9.47
CA SER A 64 -0.09 -7.75 8.98
C SER A 64 0.08 -7.92 7.48
N LEU A 65 0.97 -7.10 6.89
CA LEU A 65 1.49 -7.27 5.54
C LEU A 65 2.93 -7.77 5.60
N SER A 66 3.43 -8.35 4.51
CA SER A 66 4.88 -8.39 4.33
C SER A 66 5.40 -7.02 3.90
N GLY A 67 6.67 -6.71 4.14
CA GLY A 67 7.29 -5.48 3.60
C GLY A 67 7.18 -5.43 2.06
N PHE A 68 7.24 -6.59 1.40
CA PHE A 68 7.05 -6.67 -0.05
C PHE A 68 5.62 -6.33 -0.48
N GLU A 69 4.61 -6.81 0.24
CA GLU A 69 3.21 -6.46 -0.02
C GLU A 69 2.92 -4.99 0.25
N LEU A 70 3.59 -4.39 1.25
CA LEU A 70 3.49 -2.95 1.53
C LEU A 70 3.92 -2.12 0.30
N LEU A 71 5.08 -2.44 -0.30
CA LEU A 71 5.55 -1.77 -1.53
C LEU A 71 4.56 -1.94 -2.69
N ARG A 72 4.06 -3.16 -2.91
CA ARG A 72 3.12 -3.46 -4.00
C ARG A 72 1.80 -2.70 -3.83
N ARG A 73 1.25 -2.67 -2.62
CA ARG A 73 0.00 -1.96 -2.31
C ARG A 73 0.15 -0.44 -2.36
N ALA A 74 1.37 0.09 -2.23
CA ALA A 74 1.66 1.50 -2.51
C ALA A 74 1.66 1.83 -4.01
N GLY A 75 1.43 0.85 -4.90
CA GLY A 75 1.34 1.06 -6.34
C GLY A 75 2.69 1.16 -7.05
N LEU A 76 3.79 0.78 -6.37
CA LEU A 76 5.13 0.82 -6.94
C LEU A 76 5.39 -0.44 -7.80
N PRO A 77 5.95 -0.30 -9.02
CA PRO A 77 6.49 -1.43 -9.75
C PRO A 77 7.73 -1.95 -9.01
N VAL A 78 7.74 -3.23 -8.64
CA VAL A 78 8.83 -3.81 -7.86
C VAL A 78 9.29 -5.11 -8.50
N SER A 79 10.61 -5.29 -8.62
CA SER A 79 11.24 -6.58 -8.87
C SER A 79 12.04 -7.01 -7.65
N ALA A 80 12.08 -8.32 -7.39
CA ALA A 80 12.76 -8.87 -6.24
C ALA A 80 13.32 -10.26 -6.53
N GLN A 81 14.39 -10.59 -5.82
CA GLN A 81 15.02 -11.91 -5.83
C GLN A 81 14.77 -12.57 -4.47
N VAL A 82 14.18 -13.76 -4.48
CA VAL A 82 13.92 -14.54 -3.26
C VAL A 82 15.17 -15.32 -2.87
N GLY A 83 15.52 -15.28 -1.58
CA GLY A 83 16.62 -16.06 -1.00
C GLY A 83 16.31 -16.50 0.45
N GLY A 84 17.30 -17.08 1.14
CA GLY A 84 17.12 -17.68 2.47
C GLY A 84 16.69 -16.70 3.57
N LEU A 85 17.01 -15.42 3.45
CA LEU A 85 16.60 -14.37 4.41
C LEU A 85 15.28 -13.67 4.02
N GLY A 86 14.57 -14.17 2.99
CA GLY A 86 13.42 -13.51 2.37
C GLY A 86 13.77 -12.89 1.01
N ALA A 87 12.93 -11.97 0.53
CA ALA A 87 13.17 -11.29 -0.74
C ALA A 87 14.05 -10.03 -0.58
N ALA A 88 15.11 -9.96 -1.38
CA ALA A 88 15.82 -8.72 -1.65
C ALA A 88 15.09 -7.97 -2.79
N VAL A 89 14.90 -6.66 -2.64
CA VAL A 89 14.29 -5.83 -3.68
C VAL A 89 15.38 -5.42 -4.67
N CYS A 90 15.22 -5.74 -5.94
CA CYS A 90 16.23 -5.46 -6.97
C CYS A 90 15.98 -4.11 -7.63
N ALA A 91 14.72 -3.79 -7.95
CA ALA A 91 14.32 -2.51 -8.51
C ALA A 91 12.95 -2.04 -8.01
N ILE A 92 12.80 -0.73 -7.91
CA ILE A 92 11.55 -0.04 -7.60
C ILE A 92 11.34 1.06 -8.64
N GLY A 93 10.19 1.10 -9.31
CA GLY A 93 9.88 2.12 -10.33
C GLY A 93 10.92 2.22 -11.45
N GLY A 94 11.55 1.09 -11.83
CA GLY A 94 12.60 1.03 -12.84
C GLY A 94 14.01 1.42 -12.38
N THR A 95 14.18 1.91 -11.15
CA THR A 95 15.50 2.20 -10.57
C THR A 95 16.02 0.97 -9.82
N GLY A 96 17.23 0.52 -10.17
CA GLY A 96 17.90 -0.63 -9.54
C GLY A 96 18.40 -1.65 -10.56
N CYS A 97 18.65 -2.88 -10.09
CA CYS A 97 19.12 -3.99 -10.91
C CYS A 97 17.96 -4.74 -11.59
N GLN A 98 18.19 -5.20 -12.82
CA GLN A 98 17.15 -5.87 -13.64
C GLN A 98 17.17 -7.37 -13.44
N TYR A 99 16.47 -7.86 -12.42
CA TYR A 99 16.25 -9.29 -12.22
C TYR A 99 15.19 -9.85 -13.18
N PRO A 100 15.38 -11.04 -13.81
CA PRO A 100 16.43 -12.03 -13.56
C PRO A 100 17.71 -11.89 -14.42
N ALA A 101 17.84 -10.85 -15.25
CA ALA A 101 19.01 -10.67 -16.10
C ALA A 101 20.30 -10.38 -15.30
N THR A 102 20.18 -9.67 -14.17
CA THR A 102 21.28 -9.37 -13.24
C THR A 102 20.86 -9.64 -11.79
N SER A 103 21.83 -9.86 -10.89
CA SER A 103 21.57 -10.03 -9.45
C SER A 103 21.01 -8.74 -8.82
N CYS A 104 20.29 -8.84 -7.69
CA CYS A 104 19.86 -7.66 -6.91
C CYS A 104 21.03 -6.76 -6.47
N PHE A 105 22.25 -7.34 -6.39
CA PHE A 105 23.48 -6.69 -5.97
C PHE A 105 24.43 -6.46 -7.14
N CYS A 106 23.89 -6.26 -8.35
CA CYS A 106 24.67 -6.12 -9.59
C CYS A 106 25.75 -5.04 -9.52
N GLN A 107 25.54 -3.97 -8.73
CA GLN A 107 26.52 -2.89 -8.55
C GLN A 107 27.59 -3.20 -7.50
N CYS A 108 27.50 -4.35 -6.81
CA CYS A 108 28.45 -4.78 -5.79
C CYS A 108 29.42 -5.86 -6.30
N GLU A 109 29.25 -6.30 -7.54
CA GLU A 109 30.08 -7.36 -8.15
C GLU A 109 31.51 -6.87 -8.45
N ASN A 110 31.69 -5.56 -8.62
CA ASN A 110 33.00 -4.95 -8.81
C ASN A 110 33.33 -3.97 -7.67
N PRO A 111 34.28 -4.31 -6.77
CA PRO A 111 34.62 -3.46 -5.63
C PRO A 111 35.20 -2.08 -6.03
N ALA A 112 35.71 -1.93 -7.26
CA ALA A 112 36.19 -0.64 -7.76
C ALA A 112 35.06 0.34 -8.16
N GLN A 113 33.82 -0.13 -8.30
CA GLN A 113 32.66 0.66 -8.75
C GLN A 113 31.66 0.99 -7.63
N GLY A 114 32.02 0.70 -6.38
CA GLY A 114 31.14 0.88 -5.23
C GLY A 114 30.21 -0.33 -5.03
N CYS A 115 29.14 -0.15 -4.27
CA CYS A 115 28.12 -1.17 -4.04
C CYS A 115 26.79 -0.50 -3.74
N ALA A 116 26.01 -0.25 -4.79
CA ALA A 116 24.68 0.33 -4.70
C ALA A 116 23.60 -0.77 -4.73
N TYR A 117 22.69 -0.74 -3.77
CA TYR A 117 21.54 -1.64 -3.71
C TYR A 117 20.39 -0.96 -2.98
N TRP A 118 19.19 -1.54 -3.04
CA TRP A 118 18.06 -1.09 -2.24
C TRP A 118 18.22 -1.56 -0.80
N ALA A 119 18.71 -0.68 0.06
CA ALA A 119 18.77 -0.91 1.50
C ALA A 119 17.35 -0.84 2.08
N TYR A 120 17.01 -1.80 2.95
CA TYR A 120 15.70 -1.90 3.58
C TYR A 120 15.82 -1.56 5.07
N GLY A 121 14.89 -0.76 5.58
CA GLY A 121 14.87 -0.39 6.98
C GLY A 121 13.48 -0.11 7.53
N GLN A 122 13.45 -0.02 8.85
CA GLN A 122 12.25 0.16 9.66
C GLN A 122 12.43 1.44 10.49
N TRP A 123 11.37 2.23 10.58
CA TRP A 123 11.35 3.40 11.44
C TRP A 123 11.04 3.00 12.87
N THR A 124 11.87 3.42 13.82
CA THR A 124 11.66 3.14 15.26
C THR A 124 10.91 4.24 15.99
N GLY A 125 10.47 5.29 15.29
CA GLY A 125 9.98 6.53 15.89
C GLY A 125 11.06 7.60 16.01
N THR A 126 12.35 7.22 16.05
CA THR A 126 13.47 8.14 16.21
C THR A 126 14.52 8.03 15.10
N ALA A 127 14.76 6.82 14.60
CA ALA A 127 15.76 6.55 13.58
C ALA A 127 15.33 5.42 12.65
N TRP A 128 15.96 5.37 11.48
CA TRP A 128 15.85 4.25 10.57
C TRP A 128 16.84 3.15 10.97
N GLN A 129 16.31 1.98 11.29
CA GLN A 129 17.10 0.78 11.55
C GLN A 129 17.12 -0.13 10.34
N TYR A 130 18.31 -0.59 9.95
CA TYR A 130 18.46 -1.56 8.88
C TYR A 130 17.76 -2.89 9.23
N ALA A 131 17.02 -3.44 8.27
CA ALA A 131 16.34 -4.71 8.44
C ALA A 131 17.29 -5.88 8.18
N GLY A 132 17.50 -6.75 9.18
CA GLY A 132 18.31 -7.97 9.03
C GLY A 132 17.66 -9.09 8.21
N VAL A 133 16.41 -8.90 7.76
CA VAL A 133 15.65 -9.84 6.94
C VAL A 133 15.07 -9.14 5.72
N GLY A 134 14.85 -9.89 4.65
CA GLY A 134 14.25 -9.39 3.41
C GLY A 134 12.77 -9.06 3.54
N ALA A 135 12.25 -8.36 2.54
CA ALA A 135 10.91 -7.77 2.51
C ALA A 135 9.77 -8.80 2.64
N LEU A 136 9.97 -10.05 2.16
CA LEU A 136 8.99 -11.12 2.31
C LEU A 136 8.92 -11.70 3.74
N ALA A 137 10.02 -11.66 4.50
CA ALA A 137 10.11 -12.26 5.83
C ALA A 137 9.63 -11.31 6.93
N ARG A 138 9.75 -10.00 6.72
CA ARG A 138 9.22 -8.98 7.63
C ARG A 138 7.70 -9.02 7.67
N LYS A 139 7.12 -8.94 8.88
CA LYS A 139 5.70 -8.63 9.13
C LYS A 139 5.55 -7.18 9.58
N VAL A 140 4.80 -6.41 8.78
CA VAL A 140 4.43 -5.01 9.03
C VAL A 140 3.03 -4.98 9.61
N THR A 141 2.88 -4.46 10.82
CA THR A 141 1.59 -4.34 11.51
C THR A 141 1.08 -2.90 11.46
N ASP A 142 -0.14 -2.67 11.97
CA ASP A 142 -0.68 -1.32 12.12
C ASP A 142 0.31 -0.38 12.83
N GLY A 143 0.37 0.86 12.35
CA GLY A 143 1.20 1.89 12.93
C GLY A 143 2.65 1.92 12.45
N GLN A 144 3.13 0.82 11.85
CA GLN A 144 4.55 0.70 11.49
C GLN A 144 4.88 1.45 10.21
N ILE A 145 6.15 1.83 10.08
CA ILE A 145 6.68 2.49 8.89
C ILE A 145 7.94 1.78 8.45
N ASP A 146 7.93 1.36 7.19
CA ASP A 146 9.03 0.68 6.53
C ASP A 146 9.55 1.55 5.38
N GLY A 147 10.79 1.34 4.97
CA GLY A 147 11.38 2.16 3.93
C GLY A 147 12.55 1.55 3.19
N TRP A 148 12.73 2.04 1.97
CA TRP A 148 13.78 1.63 1.05
C TRP A 148 14.61 2.83 0.62
N ALA A 149 15.93 2.70 0.66
CA ALA A 149 16.84 3.71 0.15
C ALA A 149 17.74 3.09 -0.91
N TRP A 150 17.72 3.67 -2.11
CA TRP A 150 18.72 3.37 -3.13
C TRP A 150 19.98 4.18 -2.81
N ASP A 151 21.11 3.47 -2.79
CA ASP A 151 22.44 4.05 -2.68
C ASP A 151 22.60 5.11 -1.57
N VAL A 152 22.75 4.61 -0.34
CA VAL A 152 23.38 5.39 0.73
C VAL A 152 24.75 4.79 0.94
N GLY A 153 25.74 5.27 0.17
CA GLY A 153 27.13 4.83 0.18
C GLY A 153 27.85 4.93 1.54
N SER A 154 27.41 4.16 2.52
CA SER A 154 28.14 3.92 3.75
C SER A 154 28.66 2.49 3.72
N ALA A 155 29.98 2.36 3.86
CA ALA A 155 30.67 1.11 4.17
C ALA A 155 30.21 0.49 5.52
N THR A 156 29.22 1.07 6.19
CA THR A 156 28.56 0.56 7.38
C THR A 156 27.03 0.66 7.19
N PRO A 157 26.29 -0.47 7.18
CA PRO A 157 24.89 -0.54 6.78
C PRO A 157 23.89 -0.16 7.89
N THR A 158 24.32 0.36 9.04
CA THR A 158 23.48 0.37 10.25
C THR A 158 22.40 1.46 10.28
N ALA A 159 22.48 2.53 9.47
CA ALA A 159 21.46 3.57 9.43
C ALA A 159 21.15 4.00 7.99
N LEU A 160 19.91 3.74 7.53
CA LEU A 160 19.43 4.24 6.24
C LEU A 160 19.32 5.77 6.30
N ARG A 161 19.84 6.47 5.29
CA ARG A 161 19.58 7.92 5.11
C ARG A 161 18.23 8.14 4.45
N LEU A 162 17.18 7.90 5.23
CA LEU A 162 15.81 8.27 4.90
C LEU A 162 15.39 9.47 5.77
N PRO A 163 14.50 10.35 5.28
CA PRO A 163 14.00 11.46 6.09
C PRO A 163 13.27 10.94 7.34
N ALA A 164 13.34 11.69 8.43
CA ALA A 164 12.48 11.43 9.58
C ALA A 164 11.02 11.65 9.19
N VAL A 165 10.13 10.79 9.69
CA VAL A 165 8.71 10.77 9.30
C VAL A 165 7.82 10.46 10.51
N SER A 166 6.54 10.83 10.39
CA SER A 166 5.48 10.35 11.28
C SER A 166 4.37 9.71 10.45
N LEU A 167 3.69 8.72 11.02
CA LEU A 167 2.60 8.03 10.32
C LEU A 167 1.46 8.98 9.99
N ASP A 168 1.14 9.90 10.92
CA ASP A 168 0.08 10.88 10.71
C ASP A 168 0.37 11.79 9.52
N ALA A 169 1.63 12.23 9.34
CA ALA A 169 2.02 13.01 8.17
C ALA A 169 1.89 12.18 6.88
N LEU A 170 2.42 10.95 6.88
CA LEU A 170 2.32 10.05 5.71
C LEU A 170 0.87 9.74 5.32
N CYS A 171 -0.05 9.71 6.29
CA CYS A 171 -1.46 9.39 6.08
C CYS A 171 -2.36 10.62 5.90
N ALA A 172 -1.89 11.81 6.25
CA ALA A 172 -2.51 13.09 5.90
C ALA A 172 -2.17 13.49 4.46
N ASP A 173 -0.96 13.17 4.00
CA ASP A 173 -0.51 13.26 2.62
C ASP A 173 -1.11 12.11 1.79
N ALA A 174 -2.43 11.99 1.76
CA ALA A 174 -3.09 11.30 0.67
C ALA A 174 -3.12 12.30 -0.50
N PRO A 175 -2.30 12.14 -1.56
CA PRO A 175 -2.68 12.77 -2.81
C PRO A 175 -4.04 12.15 -3.16
N ALA A 176 -5.10 12.97 -3.13
CA ALA A 176 -6.29 12.66 -3.89
C ALA A 176 -5.77 12.24 -5.27
N ALA A 177 -6.03 10.99 -5.66
CA ALA A 177 -5.57 10.43 -6.91
C ALA A 177 -5.92 11.44 -8.00
N THR A 178 -4.92 12.22 -8.42
CA THR A 178 -5.10 13.17 -9.50
C THR A 178 -5.02 12.29 -10.73
N ALA A 179 -6.17 11.73 -11.09
CA ALA A 179 -6.45 11.31 -12.45
C ALA A 179 -6.43 12.56 -13.32
N THR A 180 -5.25 13.12 -13.55
CA THR A 180 -5.00 14.14 -14.57
C THR A 180 -3.64 13.83 -15.15
N SER A 181 -3.64 12.85 -16.04
CA SER A 181 -3.14 13.05 -17.38
C SER A 181 -3.81 12.01 -18.26
N ALA A 182 -4.95 12.41 -18.83
CA ALA A 182 -5.26 11.96 -20.18
C ALA A 182 -4.10 12.46 -21.05
N VAL A 183 -3.07 11.63 -21.18
CA VAL A 183 -2.09 11.77 -22.25
C VAL A 183 -2.92 11.61 -23.52
N ALA A 184 -3.12 12.72 -24.22
CA ALA A 184 -3.65 12.72 -25.56
C ALA A 184 -2.90 11.64 -26.35
N ALA A 185 -3.66 10.72 -26.95
CA ALA A 185 -3.12 9.69 -27.81
C ALA A 185 -2.11 10.34 -28.78
N PRO A 186 -0.90 9.78 -28.95
CA PRO A 186 -0.02 10.25 -30.01
C PRO A 186 -0.77 10.08 -31.32
N THR A 187 -1.01 11.19 -32.02
CA THR A 187 -1.46 11.18 -33.41
C THR A 187 -0.48 10.30 -34.19
N ARG A 188 -0.96 9.11 -34.55
CA ARG A 188 -0.30 8.18 -35.44
C ARG A 188 0.18 8.98 -36.67
N PRO A 189 1.48 9.04 -37.00
CA PRO A 189 1.87 9.52 -38.31
C PRO A 189 1.24 8.58 -39.34
N THR A 190 0.34 9.13 -40.14
CA THR A 190 -0.19 8.51 -41.34
C THR A 190 0.99 8.27 -42.27
N PHE A 191 1.55 7.05 -42.25
CA PHE A 191 2.41 6.60 -43.33
C PHE A 191 1.54 6.45 -44.57
N ALA A 192 1.73 7.37 -45.52
CA ALA A 192 1.18 7.23 -46.86
C ALA A 192 1.76 5.94 -47.49
N PRO A 193 0.95 5.12 -48.19
CA PRO A 193 1.48 4.01 -48.96
C PRO A 193 2.30 4.58 -50.12
N SER A 194 3.63 4.47 -50.03
CA SER A 194 4.49 4.76 -51.17
C SER A 194 4.31 3.64 -52.20
N THR A 195 3.93 4.06 -53.40
CA THR A 195 3.65 3.24 -54.56
C THR A 195 4.84 2.37 -54.98
N THR A 196 4.53 1.09 -55.20
CA THR A 196 5.27 0.09 -55.99
C THR A 196 5.84 0.67 -57.29
N PRO A 197 7.13 0.41 -57.57
CA PRO A 197 7.55 -0.41 -58.72
C PRO A 197 8.64 -1.42 -58.25
N GLU A 198 8.96 -2.58 -58.83
CA GLU A 198 8.70 -3.33 -60.07
C GLU A 198 9.38 -4.72 -59.82
N PRO A 199 8.93 -5.84 -60.43
CA PRO A 199 9.44 -7.17 -60.09
C PRO A 199 10.85 -7.42 -60.63
N SER A 200 11.75 -7.92 -59.77
CA SER A 200 13.05 -8.47 -60.17
C SER A 200 12.97 -10.02 -60.19
N PRO A 201 13.56 -10.69 -61.19
CA PRO A 201 13.18 -12.05 -61.56
C PRO A 201 13.75 -13.13 -60.62
N SER A 202 12.86 -14.07 -60.33
CA SER A 202 13.05 -15.51 -60.14
C SER A 202 14.50 -16.03 -60.22
N ARG A 203 14.99 -16.54 -59.09
CA ARG A 203 15.96 -17.65 -59.09
C ARG A 203 15.35 -18.83 -58.32
N ALA A 204 15.49 -19.99 -58.95
CA ALA A 204 14.88 -21.29 -58.70
C ALA A 204 15.10 -21.88 -57.27
N PRO A 205 14.37 -22.94 -56.90
CA PRO A 205 14.21 -23.39 -55.52
C PRO A 205 15.37 -24.29 -55.07
N ASN A 206 16.03 -23.91 -53.98
CA ASN A 206 16.91 -24.82 -53.27
C ASN A 206 16.08 -25.59 -52.23
N THR A 207 16.05 -26.88 -52.47
CA THR A 207 15.41 -27.96 -51.73
C THR A 207 15.56 -27.86 -50.21
N VAL A 208 14.44 -28.13 -49.55
CA VAL A 208 14.26 -28.37 -48.11
C VAL A 208 15.39 -29.21 -47.52
N ALA A 209 16.08 -28.68 -46.50
CA ALA A 209 16.80 -29.48 -45.51
C ALA A 209 15.97 -29.48 -44.23
N ALA A 210 15.60 -30.68 -43.78
CA ALA A 210 14.82 -30.95 -42.58
C ALA A 210 15.48 -30.36 -41.32
N PRO A 211 14.71 -30.01 -40.27
CA PRO A 211 15.27 -29.63 -38.98
C PRO A 211 16.09 -30.80 -38.40
N PRO A 212 17.26 -30.56 -37.78
CA PRO A 212 17.96 -31.61 -37.07
C PRO A 212 17.10 -32.08 -35.88
N THR A 213 16.82 -33.38 -35.84
CA THR A 213 16.30 -34.08 -34.67
C THR A 213 17.30 -33.89 -33.53
N PHE A 214 16.95 -33.09 -32.52
CA PHE A 214 17.70 -33.04 -31.28
C PHE A 214 17.42 -34.34 -30.51
N THR A 215 18.37 -35.28 -30.58
CA THR A 215 18.43 -36.41 -29.66
C THR A 215 18.67 -35.85 -28.26
N ALA A 216 17.69 -35.98 -27.36
CA ALA A 216 17.88 -35.67 -25.95
C ALA A 216 18.86 -36.70 -25.37
N THR A 217 20.14 -36.33 -25.27
CA THR A 217 21.10 -37.05 -24.44
C THR A 217 20.77 -36.74 -22.99
N VAL A 218 20.18 -37.72 -22.30
CA VAL A 218 19.98 -37.71 -20.86
C VAL A 218 21.36 -37.56 -20.20
N PRO A 219 21.63 -36.50 -19.40
CA PRO A 219 22.86 -36.41 -18.65
C PRO A 219 22.90 -37.55 -17.61
N PRO A 220 24.05 -38.18 -17.35
CA PRO A 220 24.15 -39.18 -16.29
C PRO A 220 23.83 -38.54 -14.94
N SER A 221 23.00 -39.23 -14.18
CA SER A 221 22.65 -38.95 -12.78
C SER A 221 23.91 -38.57 -11.99
N PRO A 222 23.88 -37.51 -11.14
CA PRO A 222 24.99 -37.27 -10.24
C PRO A 222 25.15 -38.48 -9.32
N THR A 223 26.34 -39.06 -9.33
CA THR A 223 26.77 -40.04 -8.33
C THR A 223 26.69 -39.37 -6.96
N GLU A 224 25.76 -39.84 -6.15
CA GLU A 224 25.59 -39.47 -4.75
C GLU A 224 26.89 -39.81 -4.00
N THR A 225 27.71 -38.77 -3.80
CA THR A 225 28.87 -38.85 -2.92
C THR A 225 28.31 -38.85 -1.50
N ALA A 226 28.26 -40.04 -0.90
CA ALA A 226 27.86 -40.23 0.48
C ALA A 226 28.69 -39.32 1.40
N LEU A 227 28.00 -38.40 2.07
CA LEU A 227 28.55 -37.56 3.11
C LEU A 227 28.94 -38.45 4.31
N PRO A 228 30.16 -38.34 4.88
CA PRO A 228 30.47 -39.08 6.10
C PRO A 228 29.58 -38.59 7.24
N ALA A 229 28.96 -39.54 7.94
CA ALA A 229 28.11 -39.32 9.10
C ALA A 229 28.87 -38.50 10.17
N ALA A 230 28.33 -37.34 10.53
CA ALA A 230 28.79 -36.60 11.69
C ALA A 230 28.38 -37.34 12.96
N THR A 231 29.37 -37.87 13.67
CA THR A 231 29.23 -38.41 15.03
C THR A 231 28.71 -37.32 15.98
N PRO A 232 27.60 -37.52 16.71
CA PRO A 232 27.19 -36.57 17.75
C PRO A 232 28.10 -36.75 18.96
N THR A 233 29.13 -35.90 19.08
CA THR A 233 29.89 -35.77 20.33
C THR A 233 29.06 -34.93 21.29
N GLY A 234 28.30 -35.61 22.15
CA GLY A 234 27.62 -34.99 23.28
C GLY A 234 28.65 -34.30 24.18
N THR A 235 28.51 -32.99 24.32
CA THR A 235 29.17 -32.22 25.38
C THR A 235 28.08 -31.55 26.19
N SER A 236 27.88 -32.08 27.39
CA SER A 236 27.00 -31.58 28.43
C SER A 236 27.48 -30.23 28.99
N VAL A 237 26.55 -29.26 29.08
CA VAL A 237 26.16 -28.47 30.29
C VAL A 237 27.32 -27.85 31.12
N PRO A 238 27.28 -26.54 31.42
CA PRO A 238 26.60 -26.10 32.65
C PRO A 238 25.56 -24.98 32.46
N ALA A 239 24.50 -25.12 33.26
CA ALA A 239 23.50 -24.10 33.53
C ALA A 239 24.10 -22.93 34.35
N PRO A 240 23.65 -21.69 34.13
CA PRO A 240 23.68 -20.67 35.16
C PRO A 240 22.39 -20.72 35.99
N THR A 241 22.58 -21.06 37.25
CA THR A 241 21.60 -20.93 38.35
C THR A 241 21.15 -19.47 38.51
N ALA A 242 19.87 -19.35 38.84
CA ALA A 242 19.05 -18.20 39.18
C ALA A 242 19.72 -16.98 39.83
N ALA A 243 19.17 -15.80 39.52
CA ALA A 243 18.39 -14.97 40.47
C ALA A 243 18.65 -13.47 40.26
N VAL A 244 17.66 -12.72 39.73
CA VAL A 244 17.31 -11.42 40.31
C VAL A 244 15.88 -11.00 39.94
N ALA A 245 15.04 -10.96 40.99
CA ALA A 245 13.99 -10.01 41.28
C ALA A 245 13.03 -9.56 40.16
N ALA A 246 11.87 -10.24 40.12
CA ALA A 246 10.63 -9.63 39.68
C ALA A 246 10.26 -8.49 40.65
N THR A 247 10.31 -7.25 40.19
CA THR A 247 9.63 -6.13 40.87
C THR A 247 8.38 -5.83 40.06
N ALA A 248 7.29 -6.49 40.42
CA ALA A 248 5.96 -6.15 39.95
C ALA A 248 5.50 -4.90 40.71
N THR A 249 5.71 -3.73 40.14
CA THR A 249 5.03 -2.52 40.59
C THR A 249 3.70 -2.44 39.86
N ALA A 250 2.63 -2.78 40.60
CA ALA A 250 1.26 -2.57 40.17
C ALA A 250 1.05 -1.08 39.85
N ALA A 251 0.90 -0.75 38.57
CA ALA A 251 0.37 0.54 38.16
C ALA A 251 -1.16 0.52 38.37
N THR A 252 -1.60 1.34 39.31
CA THR A 252 -3.01 1.65 39.57
C THR A 252 -3.69 2.22 38.33
N PRO A 253 -4.94 1.82 38.01
CA PRO A 253 -5.72 2.47 36.96
C PRO A 253 -6.17 3.87 37.44
N SER A 254 -5.57 4.91 36.88
CA SER A 254 -6.03 6.29 37.07
C SER A 254 -7.27 6.56 36.20
N SER A 255 -8.36 6.88 36.87
CA SER A 255 -9.68 7.24 36.34
C SER A 255 -9.66 8.33 35.26
N PRO A 256 -10.66 8.35 34.35
CA PRO A 256 -10.84 9.46 33.40
C PRO A 256 -11.33 10.73 34.12
N PRO A 257 -10.93 11.95 33.69
CA PRO A 257 -11.57 13.16 34.16
C PRO A 257 -13.00 13.24 33.63
N ALA A 258 -13.95 13.28 34.56
CA ALA A 258 -15.28 13.79 34.33
C ALA A 258 -15.17 15.21 33.76
N SER A 259 -15.62 15.40 32.51
CA SER A 259 -15.84 16.72 31.94
C SER A 259 -17.20 16.73 31.26
N LEU A 260 -18.17 17.29 32.01
CA LEU A 260 -19.22 18.20 31.55
C LEU A 260 -20.14 17.61 30.47
N ILE A 261 -21.22 16.90 30.82
CA ILE A 261 -22.52 17.51 31.21
C ILE A 261 -22.60 19.01 30.85
N ALA A 262 -22.78 19.30 29.55
CA ALA A 262 -23.19 20.63 29.09
C ALA A 262 -23.83 20.64 27.68
N PHE A 263 -24.60 19.63 27.26
CA PHE A 263 -25.39 19.72 26.02
C PHE A 263 -26.79 19.06 26.07
N GLY A 264 -27.26 18.68 27.26
CA GLY A 264 -28.57 18.03 27.44
C GLY A 264 -29.73 18.95 27.85
N THR A 265 -29.45 20.18 28.30
CA THR A 265 -30.47 21.06 28.91
C THR A 265 -31.11 22.06 27.93
N VAL A 266 -30.60 22.21 26.70
CA VAL A 266 -31.16 23.15 25.71
C VAL A 266 -32.33 22.54 24.91
N LEU A 267 -32.44 21.21 24.81
CA LEU A 267 -33.51 20.57 24.03
C LEU A 267 -34.86 20.46 24.78
N VAL A 268 -34.83 20.38 26.12
CA VAL A 268 -36.06 20.27 26.94
C VAL A 268 -36.76 21.64 27.07
N ALA A 269 -36.02 22.75 27.06
CA ALA A 269 -36.59 24.09 27.11
C ALA A 269 -37.34 24.48 25.82
N LEU A 270 -36.87 24.02 24.66
CA LEU A 270 -37.51 24.33 23.37
C LEU A 270 -38.80 23.52 23.13
N LEU A 271 -38.90 22.30 23.66
CA LEU A 271 -40.14 21.50 23.58
C LEU A 271 -41.24 22.01 24.53
N GLY A 272 -40.87 22.59 25.68
CA GLY A 272 -41.83 23.20 26.61
C GLY A 272 -42.55 24.43 26.06
N ILE A 273 -41.84 25.28 25.29
CA ILE A 273 -42.41 26.52 24.72
C ILE A 273 -43.43 26.21 23.61
N VAL A 274 -43.22 25.15 22.83
CA VAL A 274 -44.16 24.75 21.76
C VAL A 274 -45.45 24.18 22.34
N ALA A 275 -45.39 23.41 23.45
CA ALA A 275 -46.59 22.89 24.12
C ALA A 275 -47.44 24.00 24.77
N ALA A 276 -46.82 24.99 25.41
CA ALA A 276 -47.53 26.12 26.03
C ALA A 276 -48.22 27.04 24.99
N SER A 277 -47.62 27.20 23.79
CA SER A 277 -48.21 28.01 22.72
C SER A 277 -49.45 27.37 22.06
N ARG A 278 -49.53 26.03 22.06
CA ARG A 278 -50.66 25.27 21.50
C ARG A 278 -51.88 25.28 22.41
N LEU A 279 -51.67 25.24 23.73
CA LEU A 279 -52.77 25.24 24.71
C LEU A 279 -53.44 26.62 24.86
N ARG A 280 -52.69 27.72 24.67
CA ARG A 280 -53.25 29.07 24.73
C ARG A 280 -54.10 29.45 23.51
N ARG A 281 -53.95 28.73 22.39
CA ARG A 281 -54.68 29.00 21.14
C ARG A 281 -55.99 28.21 21.00
N SER A 282 -56.25 27.30 21.93
CA SER A 282 -57.46 26.46 21.98
C SER A 282 -58.48 26.91 23.04
N GLY A 283 -58.28 28.09 23.63
CA GLY A 283 -59.11 28.63 24.70
C GLY A 283 -59.74 30.00 24.43
N ASP A 284 -59.67 30.51 23.19
CA ASP A 284 -60.45 31.66 22.70
C ASP A 284 -61.33 31.23 21.52
#